data_AF-A0ABD3RQY1-F1
#
_entry.id   AF-A0ABD3RQY1-F1
#
_cell.length_a   1.000
_cell.length_b   1.000
_cell.length_c   1.000
_cell.angle_alpha   90.00
_cell.angle_beta   90.00
_cell.angle_gamma   90.00
#
_symmetry.space_group_name_H-M   'P 1'
#
loop_
_entity.id
_entity.type
_entity.pdbx_description
1 polymer ?
#
loop_
_entity_poly.entity_id
_entity_poly.type
_entity_poly.pdbx_seq_one_letter_code
_entity_poly.pdbx_strand_id
1 'polypeptide(L)'
;MGRVGRRTKIVEAHWNEKLRDGHSTVLVVGGRLTAVQSAQYCLRKGESVILSSRRPLIERHVDKSKCWIDMRRANRHVSDFYHQAVDMRLMALRGARGGGSVPPLCMDDLRMWERRGKRTLVEDADPALVRTDGDCDRYP
;
A
#
# COMPACT_ATOMS: atom_id res chain seq x y z
N MET A 1 -1.50 10.37 37.25
CA MET A 1 -0.68 10.07 36.05
C MET A 1 -0.10 8.65 36.20
N GLY A 2 -0.29 7.73 35.25
CA GLY A 2 0.44 6.43 35.32
C GLY A 2 -0.14 5.17 34.67
N ARG A 3 -1.29 5.19 33.98
CA ARG A 3 -1.90 3.96 33.40
C ARG A 3 -1.85 3.82 31.87
N VAL A 4 -1.35 4.81 31.14
CA VAL A 4 -1.37 4.78 29.66
C VAL A 4 -0.14 4.05 29.06
N GLY A 5 1.00 4.03 29.76
CA GLY A 5 2.25 3.46 29.22
C GLY A 5 2.41 1.93 29.32
N ARG A 6 1.51 1.23 30.02
CA ARG A 6 1.68 -0.21 30.30
C ARG A 6 1.02 -1.11 29.24
N ARG A 7 -0.08 -0.68 28.62
CA ARG A 7 -0.76 -1.43 27.55
C ARG A 7 0.04 -1.41 26.24
N THR A 8 0.61 -0.26 25.87
CA THR A 8 1.39 -0.13 24.62
C THR A 8 2.62 -1.03 24.64
N LYS A 9 3.33 -1.10 25.77
CA LYS A 9 4.51 -1.97 25.93
C LYS A 9 4.18 -3.47 25.87
N ILE A 10 3.02 -3.89 26.38
CA ILE A 10 2.60 -5.30 26.34
C ILE A 10 2.21 -5.70 24.91
N VAL A 11 1.52 -4.82 24.19
CA VAL A 11 1.17 -5.04 22.78
C VAL A 11 2.44 -5.09 21.94
N GLU A 12 3.35 -4.11 22.07
CA GLU A 12 4.65 -4.11 21.38
C GLU A 12 5.51 -5.34 21.71
N ALA A 13 5.56 -5.77 22.96
CA ALA A 13 6.32 -6.95 23.36
C ALA A 13 5.73 -8.24 22.77
N HIS A 14 4.40 -8.38 22.78
CA HIS A 14 3.72 -9.55 22.23
C HIS A 14 3.84 -9.62 20.69
N TRP A 15 3.77 -8.48 20.00
CA TRP A 15 4.05 -8.42 18.56
C TRP A 15 5.51 -8.70 18.26
N ASN A 16 6.44 -8.14 19.04
CA ASN A 16 7.88 -8.42 18.87
C ASN A 16 8.21 -9.89 19.11
N GLU A 17 7.53 -10.57 20.03
CA GLU A 17 7.74 -12.00 20.29
C GLU A 17 7.15 -12.88 19.16
N LYS A 18 5.99 -12.52 18.61
CA LYS A 18 5.41 -13.21 17.42
C LYS A 18 6.16 -12.92 16.11
N LEU A 19 6.78 -11.75 15.99
CA LEU A 19 7.59 -11.35 14.83
C LEU A 19 9.07 -11.76 14.98
N ARG A 20 9.42 -12.41 16.10
CA ARG A 20 10.80 -12.78 16.45
C ARG A 20 11.26 -14.11 15.89
N ASP A 21 10.41 -14.80 15.14
CA ASP A 21 10.89 -15.84 14.25
C ASP A 21 11.64 -15.16 13.11
N GLY A 22 12.79 -15.73 12.73
CA GLY A 22 13.70 -15.22 11.70
C GLY A 22 13.09 -15.24 10.31
N HIS A 23 11.97 -14.54 10.11
CA HIS A 23 11.33 -14.34 8.85
C HIS A 23 12.21 -13.41 8.03
N SER A 24 13.09 -14.02 7.24
CA SER A 24 13.93 -13.33 6.27
C SER A 24 13.13 -12.62 5.17
N THR A 25 11.81 -12.85 5.10
CA THR A 25 10.93 -12.39 4.02
C THR A 25 9.59 -11.86 4.55
N VAL A 26 9.23 -10.65 4.14
CA VAL A 26 7.96 -9.96 4.47
C VAL A 26 7.04 -9.89 3.26
N LEU A 27 5.79 -10.32 3.42
CA LEU A 27 4.73 -10.11 2.42
C LEU A 27 4.04 -8.77 2.68
N VAL A 28 4.05 -7.90 1.67
CA VAL A 28 3.33 -6.63 1.68
C VAL A 28 2.20 -6.71 0.66
N VAL A 29 0.97 -6.50 1.12
CA VAL A 29 -0.23 -6.54 0.27
C VAL A 29 -0.72 -5.11 -0.01
N GLY A 30 -0.71 -4.72 -1.29
CA GLY A 30 -1.23 -3.45 -1.77
C GLY A 30 -0.35 -2.82 -2.86
N GLY A 31 -0.97 -2.00 -3.71
CA GLY A 31 -0.32 -1.34 -4.85
C GLY A 31 -0.25 0.19 -4.78
N ARG A 32 -0.37 0.79 -3.59
CA ARG A 32 -0.31 2.26 -3.42
C ARG A 32 0.96 2.68 -2.68
N LEU A 33 1.18 3.99 -2.60
CA LEU A 33 2.32 4.59 -1.89
C LEU A 33 2.60 3.97 -0.51
N THR A 34 1.58 3.77 0.33
CA THR A 34 1.77 3.21 1.68
C THR A 34 2.37 1.80 1.63
N ALA A 35 1.86 0.93 0.77
CA ALA A 35 2.40 -0.43 0.61
C ALA A 35 3.85 -0.38 0.13
N VAL A 36 4.15 0.49 -0.84
CA VAL A 36 5.52 0.69 -1.32
C VAL A 36 6.45 1.19 -0.22
N GLN A 37 6.02 2.16 0.58
CA GLN A 37 6.81 2.70 1.70
C GLN A 37 7.06 1.65 2.79
N SER A 38 6.07 0.81 3.10
CA SER A 38 6.24 -0.33 4.00
C SER A 38 7.26 -1.34 3.45
N ALA A 39 7.17 -1.69 2.17
CA ALA A 39 8.13 -2.57 1.50
C ALA A 39 9.56 -1.99 1.56
N GLN A 40 9.72 -0.71 1.25
CA GLN A 40 11.01 -0.03 1.34
C GLN A 40 11.58 0.00 2.76
N TYR A 41 10.72 0.14 3.77
CA TYR A 41 11.15 0.10 5.17
C TYR A 41 11.75 -1.26 5.53
N CYS A 42 11.07 -2.35 5.19
CA CYS A 42 11.57 -3.72 5.39
C CYS A 42 12.89 -3.98 4.62
N LEU A 43 12.96 -3.58 3.35
CA LEU A 43 14.19 -3.70 2.54
C LEU A 43 15.39 -2.98 3.17
N ARG A 44 15.16 -1.78 3.74
CA ARG A 44 16.20 -1.01 4.46
C ARG A 44 16.62 -1.66 5.77
N LYS A 45 15.76 -2.44 6.41
CA LYS A 45 16.08 -3.26 7.60
C LYS A 45 16.90 -4.50 7.25
N GLY A 46 17.03 -4.83 5.96
CA GLY A 46 17.79 -5.98 5.48
C GLY A 46 16.93 -7.21 5.21
N GLU A 47 15.62 -7.10 5.37
CA GLU A 47 14.64 -8.15 5.06
C GLU A 47 14.44 -8.28 3.54
N SER A 48 14.02 -9.46 3.09
CA SER A 48 13.50 -9.67 1.74
C SER A 48 12.02 -9.31 1.70
N VAL A 49 11.51 -8.83 0.56
CA VAL A 49 10.10 -8.42 0.46
C VAL A 49 9.42 -9.03 -0.75
N ILE A 50 8.25 -9.61 -0.52
CA ILE A 50 7.28 -9.96 -1.56
C ILE A 50 6.21 -8.87 -1.59
N LEU A 51 6.15 -8.10 -2.67
CA LEU A 51 5.10 -7.09 -2.83
C LEU A 51 4.00 -7.66 -3.72
N SER A 52 2.81 -7.84 -3.15
CA SER A 52 1.64 -8.38 -3.83
C SER A 52 0.60 -7.29 -4.09
N SER A 53 0.16 -7.15 -5.33
CA SER A 53 -0.88 -6.19 -5.70
C SER A 53 -1.87 -6.79 -6.69
N ARG A 54 -3.16 -6.49 -6.50
CA ARG A 54 -4.26 -6.90 -7.41
C ARG A 54 -4.23 -6.21 -8.78
N ARG A 55 -3.43 -5.15 -8.92
CA ARG A 55 -3.26 -4.38 -10.15
C ARG A 55 -1.78 -4.00 -10.29
N PRO A 56 -1.28 -3.79 -11.51
CA PRO A 56 0.08 -3.30 -11.72
C PRO A 56 0.35 -1.99 -10.97
N LEU A 57 1.58 -1.82 -10.50
CA LEU A 57 1.98 -0.56 -9.87
C LEU A 57 2.04 0.56 -10.92
N ILE A 58 1.29 1.64 -10.70
CA ILE A 58 1.27 2.78 -11.64
C ILE A 58 2.17 3.89 -11.11
N GLU A 59 3.18 4.24 -11.91
CA GLU A 59 4.06 5.36 -11.63
C GLU A 59 3.35 6.70 -11.92
N ARG A 60 3.30 7.61 -10.93
CA ARG A 60 2.68 8.93 -11.09
C ARG A 60 3.32 9.96 -10.17
N HIS A 61 3.66 11.13 -10.71
CA HIS A 61 4.29 12.22 -9.95
C HIS A 61 3.34 12.85 -8.91
N VAL A 62 2.05 13.00 -9.25
CA VAL A 62 1.04 13.62 -8.38
C VAL A 62 -0.31 12.92 -8.60
N ASP A 63 -0.94 12.47 -7.51
CA ASP A 63 -2.23 11.78 -7.54
C ASP A 63 -3.38 12.70 -7.98
N LYS A 64 -3.22 14.01 -7.75
CA LYS A 64 -4.19 15.06 -8.07
C LYS A 64 -3.72 15.86 -9.28
N SER A 65 -4.60 16.05 -10.25
CA SER A 65 -4.34 17.03 -11.32
C SER A 65 -4.17 18.43 -10.72
N LYS A 66 -3.28 19.23 -11.31
CA LYS A 66 -2.98 20.62 -10.88
C LYS A 66 -4.26 21.46 -10.74
N CYS A 67 -5.28 21.20 -11.55
CA CYS A 67 -6.55 21.91 -11.50
C CYS A 67 -7.35 21.70 -10.19
N TRP A 68 -7.13 20.58 -9.49
CA TRP A 68 -7.75 20.30 -8.18
C TRP A 68 -6.93 20.86 -7.00
N ILE A 69 -5.71 21.33 -7.25
CA ILE A 69 -4.81 21.92 -6.25
C ILE A 69 -4.93 23.45 -6.27
N ASP A 70 -5.18 24.03 -7.44
CA ASP A 70 -5.42 25.47 -7.59
C ASP A 70 -6.75 25.90 -6.93
N MET A 71 -6.65 26.56 -5.77
CA MET A 71 -7.82 27.03 -5.01
C MET A 71 -8.74 27.96 -5.81
N ARG A 72 -8.21 28.67 -6.82
CA ARG A 72 -9.00 29.57 -7.68
C ARG A 72 -9.95 28.80 -8.59
N ARG A 73 -9.64 27.53 -8.89
CA ARG A 73 -10.39 26.66 -9.81
C ARG A 73 -11.03 25.47 -9.11
N ALA A 74 -10.53 25.08 -7.94
CA ALA A 74 -11.01 23.93 -7.18
C ALA A 74 -12.52 24.02 -6.90
N ASN A 75 -13.02 25.17 -6.44
CA ASN A 75 -14.46 25.36 -6.18
C ASN A 75 -15.31 25.20 -7.43
N ARG A 76 -14.81 25.66 -8.59
CA ARG A 76 -15.49 25.46 -9.88
C ARG A 76 -15.52 23.99 -10.25
N HIS A 77 -14.40 23.28 -10.14
CA HIS A 77 -14.36 21.84 -10.43
C HIS A 77 -15.24 21.00 -9.51
N VAL A 78 -15.33 21.36 -8.23
CA VAL A 78 -16.26 20.74 -7.28
C VAL A 78 -17.71 21.01 -7.72
N SER A 79 -18.05 22.25 -8.03
CA SER A 79 -19.37 22.63 -8.52
C SER A 79 -19.73 21.88 -9.80
N ASP A 80 -18.87 21.92 -10.82
CA ASP A 80 -19.06 21.26 -12.11
C ASP A 80 -19.27 19.75 -11.94
N PHE A 81 -18.52 19.12 -11.03
CA PHE A 81 -18.68 17.71 -10.72
C PHE A 81 -20.07 17.41 -10.15
N TYR A 82 -20.59 18.22 -9.22
CA TYR A 82 -21.91 17.99 -8.63
C TYR A 82 -23.08 18.31 -9.57
N HIS A 83 -22.89 19.16 -10.57
CA HIS A 83 -23.90 19.44 -11.60
C HIS A 83 -24.00 18.36 -12.68
N GLN A 84 -23.06 17.40 -12.72
CA GLN A 84 -23.11 16.28 -13.66
C GLN A 84 -24.15 15.23 -13.25
N ALA A 85 -24.73 14.57 -14.25
CA ALA A 85 -25.55 13.38 -14.06
C ALA A 85 -24.80 12.29 -13.25
N VAL A 86 -25.55 11.45 -12.52
CA VAL A 86 -24.98 10.41 -11.66
C VAL A 86 -24.03 9.49 -12.41
N ASP A 87 -24.40 9.06 -13.62
CA ASP A 87 -23.57 8.15 -14.42
C ASP A 87 -22.23 8.79 -14.82
N MET A 88 -22.26 10.07 -15.19
CA MET A 88 -21.06 10.83 -15.53
C MET A 88 -20.14 10.99 -14.32
N ARG A 89 -20.71 11.25 -13.13
CA ARG A 89 -19.94 11.28 -11.88
C ARG A 89 -19.32 9.92 -11.57
N LEU A 90 -20.05 8.83 -11.78
CA LEU A 90 -19.56 7.47 -11.56
C LEU A 90 -18.40 7.13 -12.51
N MET A 91 -18.51 7.51 -13.80
CA MET A 91 -17.43 7.36 -14.77
C MET A 91 -16.19 8.18 -14.37
N ALA A 92 -16.38 9.43 -13.94
CA ALA A 92 -15.30 10.28 -13.45
C ALA A 92 -14.59 9.68 -12.22
N LEU A 93 -15.35 9.14 -11.25
CA LEU A 93 -14.81 8.47 -10.07
C LEU A 93 -14.05 7.18 -10.43
N ARG A 94 -14.56 6.39 -11.38
CA ARG A 94 -13.88 5.18 -11.87
C ARG A 94 -12.56 5.52 -12.57
N GLY A 95 -12.55 6.57 -13.40
CA GLY A 95 -11.33 7.08 -14.04
C GLY A 95 -10.29 7.61 -13.05
N ALA A 96 -10.73 8.31 -12.00
CA ALA A 96 -9.85 8.78 -10.92
C ALA A 96 -9.24 7.64 -10.09
N ARG A 97 -9.92 6.50 -10.00
CA ARG A 97 -9.48 5.29 -9.26
C ARG A 97 -8.49 4.41 -10.02
N GLY A 98 -7.97 4.86 -11.18
CA GLY A 98 -7.11 4.12 -12.11
C GLY A 98 -5.94 3.35 -11.49
N GLY A 99 -5.58 3.58 -10.23
CA GLY A 99 -4.72 2.69 -9.46
C GLY A 99 -4.33 3.30 -8.12
N GLY A 100 -3.50 2.56 -7.38
CA GLY A 100 -2.57 3.21 -6.47
C GLY A 100 -1.47 3.83 -7.28
N SER A 101 -1.24 5.12 -7.11
CA SER A 101 -0.10 5.78 -7.70
C SER A 101 1.08 5.73 -6.75
N VAL A 102 2.25 5.55 -7.35
CA VAL A 102 3.54 5.51 -6.67
C VAL A 102 4.41 6.57 -7.33
N PRO A 103 5.02 7.50 -6.57
CA PRO A 103 5.96 8.47 -7.12
C PRO A 103 7.15 7.77 -7.81
N PRO A 104 7.70 8.34 -8.89
CA PRO A 104 8.88 7.83 -9.59
C PRO A 104 10.03 7.48 -8.65
N LEU A 105 10.30 8.37 -7.69
CA LEU A 105 11.37 8.20 -6.71
C LEU A 105 11.19 6.93 -5.86
N CYS A 106 9.94 6.57 -5.54
CA CYS A 106 9.65 5.32 -4.84
C CYS A 106 9.79 4.09 -5.76
N MET A 107 9.45 4.23 -7.04
CA MET A 107 9.62 3.17 -8.04
C MET A 107 11.08 2.88 -8.35
N ASP A 108 11.92 3.90 -8.47
CA ASP A 108 13.35 3.75 -8.73
C ASP A 108 14.07 3.01 -7.59
N ASP A 109 13.72 3.33 -6.34
CA ASP A 109 14.17 2.59 -5.16
C ASP A 109 13.75 1.12 -5.23
N LEU A 110 12.50 0.83 -5.59
CA LEU A 110 12.01 -0.55 -5.72
C LEU A 110 12.75 -1.33 -6.81
N ARG A 111 13.02 -0.70 -7.96
CA ARG A 111 13.82 -1.28 -9.07
C ARG A 111 15.27 -1.53 -8.65
N MET A 112 15.84 -0.67 -7.81
CA MET A 112 17.18 -0.88 -7.24
C MET A 112 17.22 -2.15 -6.38
N TRP A 113 16.23 -2.35 -5.50
CA TRP A 113 16.18 -3.53 -4.63
C TRP A 113 15.89 -4.84 -5.37
N GLU A 114 15.11 -4.77 -6.44
CA GLU A 114 14.87 -5.88 -7.36
C GLU A 114 16.15 -6.34 -8.05
N ARG A 115 16.96 -5.41 -8.56
CA ARG A 115 18.29 -5.72 -9.12
C ARG A 115 19.26 -6.37 -8.12
N ARG A 116 19.05 -6.12 -6.82
CA ARG A 116 19.85 -6.72 -5.73
C ARG A 116 19.33 -8.09 -5.29
N GLY A 117 18.26 -8.60 -5.90
CA GLY A 117 17.65 -9.90 -5.56
C GLY A 117 16.98 -9.93 -4.19
N LYS A 118 16.76 -8.77 -3.54
CA LYS A 118 16.12 -8.68 -2.22
C LYS A 118 14.61 -8.44 -2.29
N ARG A 119 14.07 -8.27 -3.49
CA ARG A 119 12.65 -8.01 -3.74
C ARG A 119 12.12 -8.95 -4.81
N THR A 120 10.96 -9.52 -4.53
CA THR A 120 10.12 -10.21 -5.51
C THR A 120 8.82 -9.42 -5.66
N LEU A 121 8.49 -9.01 -6.88
CA LEU A 121 7.19 -8.39 -7.18
C LEU A 121 6.24 -9.47 -7.69
N VAL A 122 5.07 -9.57 -7.09
CA VAL A 122 3.98 -10.43 -7.55
C VAL A 122 2.80 -9.53 -7.91
N GLU A 123 2.68 -9.22 -9.20
CA GLU A 123 1.53 -8.49 -9.72
C GLU A 123 0.38 -9.45 -10.03
N ASP A 124 -0.84 -8.90 -10.12
CA ASP A 124 -2.09 -9.64 -10.38
C ASP A 124 -2.39 -10.77 -9.39
N ALA A 125 -1.81 -10.71 -8.21
CA ALA A 125 -2.11 -11.63 -7.13
C ALA A 125 -3.43 -11.24 -6.45
N ASP A 126 -4.41 -12.15 -6.54
CA ASP A 126 -5.58 -12.08 -5.69
C ASP A 126 -5.16 -12.48 -4.25
N PRO A 127 -5.35 -11.61 -3.24
CA PRO A 127 -5.08 -11.97 -1.85
C PRO A 127 -5.87 -13.20 -1.38
N ALA A 128 -6.97 -13.59 -2.05
CA ALA A 128 -7.67 -14.84 -1.79
C ALA A 128 -6.83 -16.11 -2.08
N LEU A 129 -5.74 -15.96 -2.84
CA LEU A 129 -4.81 -17.05 -3.17
C LEU A 129 -3.68 -17.20 -2.14
N VAL A 130 -3.56 -16.29 -1.16
CA VAL A 130 -2.59 -16.43 -0.07
C VAL A 130 -3.06 -17.54 0.85
N ARG A 131 -2.40 -18.71 0.75
CA ARG A 131 -2.60 -19.83 1.67
C ARG A 131 -1.52 -19.79 2.74
N THR A 132 -1.92 -20.00 3.98
CA THR A 132 -1.00 -20.33 5.06
C THR A 132 -0.80 -21.84 5.05
N ASP A 133 0.44 -22.29 4.93
CA ASP A 133 0.80 -23.68 5.23
C ASP A 133 0.65 -23.86 6.75
N GLY A 134 -0.59 -24.10 7.22
CA GLY A 134 -0.89 -24.08 8.64
C GLY A 134 -2.36 -24.16 9.06
N ASP A 135 -3.33 -24.25 8.15
CA ASP A 135 -4.69 -24.68 8.52
C ASP A 135 -4.73 -26.21 8.72
N CYS A 136 -4.01 -26.69 9.75
CA CYS A 136 -4.38 -27.92 10.42
C CYS A 136 -5.33 -27.51 11.55
N ASP A 137 -6.62 -27.76 11.33
CA ASP A 137 -7.67 -27.91 12.34
C ASP A 137 -7.57 -27.01 13.58
N ARG A 138 -8.23 -25.83 13.52
CA ARG A 138 -8.79 -25.23 14.74
C ARG A 138 -9.81 -24.15 14.41
N TYR A 139 -11.07 -24.54 14.28
CA TYR A 139 -12.17 -23.86 14.97
C TYR A 139 -13.30 -24.88 15.20
N PRO A 140 -13.75 -25.10 16.45
CA PRO A 140 -14.98 -25.83 16.72
C PRO A 140 -16.22 -25.05 16.26
#